data_AF-A0A2D7BW26-F1
#
_entry.id   AF-A0A2D7BW26-F1
#
_cell.length_a   1.000
_cell.length_b   1.000
_cell.length_c   1.000
_cell.angle_alpha   90.00
_cell.angle_beta   90.00
_cell.angle_gamma   90.00
#
_symmetry.space_group_name_H-M   'P 1'
#
loop_
_entity.id
_entity.type
_entity.pdbx_description
1 polymer ?
#
loop_
_entity_poly.entity_id
_entity_poly.type
_entity_poly.pdbx_seq_one_letter_code
_entity_poly.pdbx_strand_id
1 'polypeptide(L)'
;MTNYVAYTLVDITNTNESKHNRNHIKFYQQQNLNTLVQTIGLRSQPLNPSVDVIMAQDIVNFGFGKQYHGLHTVWRLQFSIEHGQVLEDMSVLLQDCNGIPVYTGLEETAELSSKCFETNGPINVCFKKHTDIH
;
A
#
# COMPACT_ATOMS: atom_id res chain seq x y z
N MET A 1 5.26 20.93 -2.47
CA MET A 1 5.02 19.64 -1.78
C MET A 1 3.61 19.18 -2.09
N THR A 2 3.47 17.96 -2.60
CA THR A 2 2.18 17.36 -2.96
C THR A 2 1.96 16.11 -2.13
N ASN A 3 0.75 15.94 -1.60
CA ASN A 3 0.38 14.80 -0.76
C ASN A 3 -0.28 13.71 -1.59
N TYR A 4 0.11 12.48 -1.30
CA TYR A 4 -0.35 11.27 -1.96
C TYR A 4 -0.76 10.23 -0.92
N VAL A 5 -1.61 9.31 -1.35
CA VAL A 5 -2.08 8.21 -0.55
C VAL A 5 -2.00 6.92 -1.35
N ALA A 6 -1.46 5.88 -0.75
CA ALA A 6 -1.63 4.51 -1.22
C ALA A 6 -2.64 3.79 -0.33
N TYR A 7 -3.63 3.15 -0.93
CA TYR A 7 -4.49 2.20 -0.23
C TYR A 7 -4.10 0.79 -0.64
N THR A 8 -4.07 -0.13 0.32
CA THR A 8 -3.76 -1.53 0.05
C THR A 8 -4.53 -2.47 0.97
N LEU A 9 -4.78 -3.68 0.46
CA LEU A 9 -5.30 -4.81 1.23
C LEU A 9 -4.18 -5.68 1.84
N VAL A 10 -2.92 -5.42 1.47
CA VAL A 10 -1.73 -6.05 2.07
C VAL A 10 -1.42 -5.38 3.40
N ASP A 11 -1.09 -6.18 4.42
CA ASP A 11 -0.76 -5.64 5.73
C ASP A 11 0.62 -4.96 5.71
N ILE A 12 0.60 -3.62 5.78
CA ILE A 12 1.77 -2.74 5.84
C ILE A 12 1.87 -2.03 7.20
N THR A 13 1.34 -2.64 8.27
CA THR A 13 1.34 -2.03 9.61
C THR A 13 2.76 -1.58 10.00
N ASN A 14 2.91 -0.31 10.37
CA ASN A 14 4.19 0.21 10.87
C ASN A 14 4.43 -0.29 12.30
N THR A 15 5.24 -1.34 12.44
CA THR A 15 5.55 -1.94 13.74
C THR A 15 6.89 -1.48 14.32
N ASN A 16 7.72 -0.84 13.50
CA ASN A 16 9.13 -0.55 13.77
C ASN A 16 9.97 -1.80 14.12
N GLU A 17 9.51 -3.01 13.77
CA GLU A 17 10.24 -4.25 14.04
C GLU A 17 11.20 -4.59 12.88
N SER A 18 12.50 -4.54 13.16
CA SER A 18 13.56 -4.87 12.21
C SER A 18 14.22 -6.22 12.49
N LYS A 19 13.90 -6.86 13.63
CA LYS A 19 14.51 -8.13 14.05
C LYS A 19 13.56 -9.29 13.81
N HIS A 20 13.92 -10.11 12.85
CA HIS A 20 13.16 -11.29 12.45
C HIS A 20 12.84 -12.26 13.61
N ASN A 21 13.73 -12.38 14.59
CA ASN A 21 13.65 -13.38 15.66
C ASN A 21 12.75 -13.00 16.86
N ARG A 22 12.14 -11.82 16.87
CA ARG A 22 11.28 -11.38 17.98
C ARG A 22 9.80 -11.70 17.73
N ASN A 23 9.31 -11.30 16.57
CA ASN A 23 7.93 -11.53 16.16
C ASN A 23 7.89 -11.52 14.63
N HIS A 24 7.69 -12.70 14.04
CA HIS A 24 7.71 -12.88 12.60
C HIS A 24 6.61 -12.07 11.90
N ILE A 25 5.40 -12.01 12.47
CA ILE A 25 4.28 -11.23 11.91
C ILE A 25 4.65 -9.76 11.87
N LYS A 26 5.06 -9.18 13.01
CA LYS A 26 5.43 -7.75 13.07
C LYS A 26 6.58 -7.40 12.14
N PHE A 27 7.56 -8.30 12.03
CA PHE A 27 8.66 -8.14 11.09
C PHE A 27 8.17 -8.12 9.64
N TYR A 28 7.30 -9.05 9.24
CA TYR A 28 6.75 -9.11 7.89
C TYR A 28 5.86 -7.93 7.53
N GLN A 29 5.03 -7.45 8.47
CA GLN A 29 4.27 -6.20 8.33
C GLN A 29 5.19 -5.02 8.02
N GLN A 30 6.29 -4.89 8.79
CA GLN A 30 7.29 -3.86 8.55
C GLN A 30 8.03 -4.05 7.22
N GLN A 31 8.31 -5.28 6.80
CA GLN A 31 8.93 -5.54 5.50
C GLN A 31 8.01 -5.12 4.36
N ASN A 32 6.71 -5.42 4.42
CA ASN A 32 5.74 -4.98 3.42
C ASN A 32 5.69 -3.45 3.32
N LEU A 33 5.68 -2.74 4.45
CA LEU A 33 5.75 -1.28 4.49
C LEU A 33 7.05 -0.76 3.84
N ASN A 34 8.18 -1.32 4.22
CA ASN A 34 9.49 -0.93 3.69
C ASN A 34 9.54 -1.14 2.17
N THR A 35 9.02 -2.27 1.68
CA THR A 35 8.92 -2.58 0.26
C THR A 35 8.11 -1.51 -0.48
N LEU A 36 6.90 -1.19 0.00
CA LEU A 36 6.06 -0.18 -0.65
C LEU A 36 6.72 1.21 -0.67
N VAL A 37 7.33 1.64 0.43
CA VAL A 37 8.07 2.91 0.54
C VAL A 37 9.27 2.94 -0.42
N GLN A 38 10.02 1.84 -0.53
CA GLN A 38 11.15 1.73 -1.44
C GLN A 38 10.71 1.75 -2.91
N THR A 39 9.61 1.07 -3.26
CA THR A 39 9.02 1.12 -4.59
C THR A 39 8.64 2.55 -4.99
N ILE A 40 8.00 3.31 -4.10
CA ILE A 40 7.72 4.74 -4.34
C ILE A 40 9.03 5.53 -4.54
N GLY A 41 10.04 5.21 -3.74
CA GLY A 41 11.39 5.78 -3.80
C GLY A 41 12.10 5.62 -5.15
N LEU A 42 11.69 4.67 -5.99
CA LEU A 42 12.24 4.51 -7.35
C LEU A 42 11.91 5.71 -8.26
N ARG A 43 10.81 6.41 -7.98
CA ARG A 43 10.38 7.59 -8.75
C ARG A 43 10.73 8.88 -8.03
N SER A 44 10.48 8.96 -6.72
CA SER A 44 10.79 10.13 -5.92
C SER A 44 10.85 9.78 -4.44
N GLN A 45 11.67 10.49 -3.67
CA GLN A 45 11.80 10.27 -2.24
C GLN A 45 10.47 10.58 -1.51
N PRO A 46 9.79 9.58 -0.92
CA PRO A 46 8.64 9.85 -0.07
C PRO A 46 9.09 10.52 1.23
N LEU A 47 8.41 11.58 1.61
CA LEU A 47 8.59 12.30 2.86
C LEU A 47 7.45 11.97 3.82
N ASN A 48 7.81 11.88 5.11
CA ASN A 48 6.89 11.65 6.22
C ASN A 48 5.89 10.48 5.99
N PRO A 49 6.35 9.29 5.58
CA PRO A 49 5.46 8.15 5.38
C PRO A 49 4.76 7.79 6.71
N SER A 50 3.43 7.70 6.69
CA SER A 50 2.63 7.30 7.84
C SER A 50 1.54 6.33 7.42
N VAL A 51 1.26 5.34 8.28
CA VAL A 51 0.28 4.29 7.99
C VAL A 51 -0.88 4.41 8.97
N ASP A 52 -2.10 4.46 8.42
CA ASP A 52 -3.34 4.28 9.18
C ASP A 52 -3.98 2.94 8.79
N VAL A 53 -4.61 2.29 9.76
CA VAL A 53 -5.37 1.05 9.55
C VAL A 53 -6.86 1.36 9.68
N ILE A 54 -7.60 1.13 8.60
CA ILE A 54 -9.04 1.42 8.50
C ILE A 54 -9.77 0.08 8.49
N MET A 55 -10.38 -0.29 9.63
CA MET A 55 -11.03 -1.58 9.80
C MET A 55 -12.46 -1.58 9.26
N ALA A 56 -12.93 -2.74 8.78
CA ALA A 56 -14.31 -2.99 8.37
C ALA A 56 -14.86 -1.95 7.37
N GLN A 57 -14.04 -1.58 6.39
CA GLN A 57 -14.38 -0.60 5.38
C GLN A 57 -15.01 -1.26 4.16
N ASP A 58 -16.10 -0.69 3.63
CA ASP A 58 -16.59 -1.05 2.30
C ASP A 58 -15.60 -0.55 1.26
N ILE A 59 -15.00 -1.50 0.55
CA ILE A 59 -13.87 -1.25 -0.33
C ILE A 59 -14.25 -0.92 -1.78
N VAL A 60 -15.54 -0.87 -2.12
CA VAL A 60 -16.01 -0.70 -3.51
C VAL A 60 -15.46 0.57 -4.19
N ASN A 61 -15.22 1.63 -3.40
CA ASN A 61 -14.74 2.93 -3.90
C ASN A 61 -13.22 3.14 -3.75
N PHE A 62 -12.50 2.14 -3.25
CA PHE A 62 -11.05 2.29 -3.01
C PHE A 62 -10.23 2.15 -4.29
N GLY A 63 -10.72 1.40 -5.28
CA GLY A 63 -10.02 1.17 -6.55
C GLY A 63 -9.44 -0.24 -6.68
N PHE A 64 -9.83 -1.18 -5.81
CA PHE A 64 -9.38 -2.58 -5.82
C PHE A 64 -10.04 -3.47 -6.90
N GLY A 65 -10.65 -2.85 -7.92
CA GLY A 65 -11.37 -3.56 -8.97
C GLY A 65 -12.65 -4.24 -8.48
N LYS A 66 -13.05 -5.33 -9.15
CA LYS A 66 -14.29 -6.08 -8.86
C LYS A 66 -14.07 -7.41 -8.14
N GLN A 67 -12.82 -7.84 -7.99
CA GLN A 67 -12.50 -9.14 -7.41
C GLN A 67 -12.61 -9.10 -5.88
N TYR A 68 -12.15 -8.01 -5.26
CA TYR A 68 -12.38 -7.75 -3.84
C TYR A 68 -13.69 -7.00 -3.64
N HIS A 69 -14.48 -7.42 -2.65
CA HIS A 69 -15.80 -6.85 -2.35
C HIS A 69 -16.17 -7.09 -0.90
N GLY A 70 -17.03 -6.23 -0.33
CA GLY A 70 -17.47 -6.34 1.06
C GLY A 70 -16.62 -5.52 2.03
N LEU A 71 -16.69 -5.88 3.31
CA LEU A 71 -16.03 -5.15 4.39
C LEU A 71 -14.65 -5.76 4.68
N HIS A 72 -13.62 -4.95 4.49
CA HIS A 72 -12.23 -5.36 4.74
C HIS A 72 -11.45 -4.29 5.50
N THR A 73 -10.39 -4.72 6.17
CA THR A 73 -9.33 -3.83 6.65
C THR A 73 -8.55 -3.30 5.46
N VAL A 74 -8.37 -1.97 5.42
CA VAL A 74 -7.58 -1.26 4.42
C VAL A 74 -6.45 -0.54 5.13
N TRP A 75 -5.23 -0.72 4.63
CA TRP A 75 -4.08 0.06 5.08
C TRP A 75 -3.92 1.27 4.17
N ARG A 76 -3.75 2.44 4.81
CA ARG A 76 -3.58 3.73 4.16
C ARG A 76 -2.19 4.27 4.45
N LEU A 77 -1.30 4.25 3.45
CA LEU A 77 -0.01 4.92 3.50
C LEU A 77 -0.16 6.35 2.98
N GLN A 78 0.09 7.34 3.84
CA GLN A 78 0.16 8.75 3.46
C GLN A 78 1.62 9.17 3.34
N PHE A 79 1.93 9.95 2.32
CA PHE A 79 3.28 10.50 2.10
C PHE A 79 3.21 11.78 1.28
N SER A 80 4.29 12.55 1.31
CA SER A 80 4.43 13.76 0.49
C SER A 80 5.69 13.72 -0.37
N ILE A 81 5.67 14.43 -1.50
CA ILE A 81 6.83 14.60 -2.39
C ILE A 81 7.02 16.08 -2.70
N GLU A 82 8.28 16.55 -2.71
CA GLU A 82 8.62 17.95 -2.98
C GLU A 82 8.25 18.37 -4.41
N HIS A 83 8.75 17.62 -5.40
CA HIS A 83 8.52 17.85 -6.83
C HIS A 83 7.33 17.03 -7.34
N GLY A 84 6.11 17.48 -7.04
CA GLY A 84 4.86 16.76 -7.35
C GLY A 84 4.69 16.34 -8.82
N GLN A 85 5.31 17.04 -9.77
CA GLN A 85 5.27 16.75 -11.21
C GLN A 85 5.78 15.35 -11.57
N VAL A 86 6.65 14.76 -10.74
CA VAL A 86 7.21 13.42 -10.97
C VAL A 86 6.14 12.32 -10.93
N LEU A 87 5.04 12.56 -10.21
CA LEU A 87 3.94 11.62 -10.06
C LEU A 87 2.60 12.21 -10.55
N GLU A 88 2.60 13.08 -11.55
CA GLU A 88 1.33 13.55 -12.13
C GLU A 88 0.54 12.41 -12.76
N ASP A 89 1.24 11.43 -13.36
CA ASP A 89 0.64 10.18 -13.84
C ASP A 89 0.92 9.05 -12.83
N MET A 90 -0.11 8.62 -12.10
CA MET A 90 0.00 7.50 -11.15
C MET A 90 0.23 6.14 -11.81
N SER A 91 0.02 6.03 -13.13
CA SER A 91 0.20 4.77 -13.85
C SER A 91 1.64 4.24 -13.74
N VAL A 92 2.64 5.14 -13.64
CA VAL A 92 4.04 4.77 -13.48
C VAL A 92 4.32 4.08 -12.13
N LEU A 93 3.70 4.56 -11.04
CA LEU A 93 3.82 3.91 -9.73
C LEU A 93 3.07 2.57 -9.70
N LEU A 94 1.90 2.51 -10.34
CA LEU A 94 1.17 1.26 -10.45
C LEU A 94 1.98 0.20 -11.21
N GLN A 95 2.71 0.61 -12.25
CA GLN A 95 3.61 -0.28 -13.01
C GLN A 95 4.80 -0.75 -12.18
N ASP A 96 5.47 0.16 -11.45
CA ASP A 96 6.61 -0.19 -10.60
C ASP A 96 6.22 -1.11 -9.44
N CYS A 97 4.99 -0.98 -8.95
CA CYS A 97 4.48 -1.76 -7.84
C CYS A 97 3.98 -3.15 -8.28
N ASN A 98 3.53 -3.30 -9.52
CA ASN A 98 2.97 -4.56 -10.01
C ASN A 98 4.01 -5.69 -9.96
N GLY A 99 3.69 -6.78 -9.29
CA GLY A 99 4.55 -7.96 -9.16
C GLY A 99 5.62 -7.85 -8.07
N ILE A 100 5.68 -6.74 -7.32
CA ILE A 100 6.62 -6.59 -6.21
C ILE A 100 6.23 -7.56 -5.08
N PRO A 101 7.14 -8.46 -4.63
CA PRO A 101 6.81 -9.47 -3.64
C PRO A 101 6.41 -8.90 -2.28
N VAL A 102 5.44 -9.54 -1.64
CA VAL A 102 4.96 -9.22 -0.29
C VAL A 102 4.78 -10.49 0.54
N TYR A 103 4.82 -10.32 1.87
CA TYR A 103 4.36 -11.34 2.80
C TYR A 103 2.84 -11.25 2.94
N THR A 104 2.18 -12.40 3.01
CA THR A 104 0.72 -12.56 3.14
C THR A 104 0.41 -13.53 4.28
N GLY A 105 -0.84 -13.59 4.71
CA GLY A 105 -1.24 -14.43 5.85
C GLY A 105 -0.84 -13.80 7.19
N LEU A 106 -0.91 -12.46 7.23
CA LEU A 106 -0.72 -11.63 8.40
C LEU A 106 -2.12 -11.31 8.96
N GLU A 107 -2.45 -10.04 9.16
CA GLU A 107 -3.77 -9.60 9.66
C GLU A 107 -4.71 -9.14 8.53
N GLU A 108 -4.41 -9.49 7.27
CA GLU A 108 -5.29 -9.20 6.15
C GLU A 108 -6.66 -9.86 6.33
N THR A 109 -7.72 -9.12 6.05
CA THR A 109 -9.10 -9.66 6.03
C THR A 109 -9.55 -10.07 4.64
N ALA A 110 -8.83 -9.64 3.60
CA ALA A 110 -9.08 -10.04 2.22
C ALA A 110 -8.21 -11.26 1.88
N GLU A 111 -8.79 -12.24 1.18
CA GLU A 111 -8.03 -13.38 0.68
C GLU A 111 -7.18 -12.96 -0.53
N LEU A 112 -5.88 -12.75 -0.30
CA LEU A 112 -4.95 -12.37 -1.36
C LEU A 112 -4.53 -13.62 -2.16
N SER A 113 -4.84 -13.64 -3.46
CA SER A 113 -4.54 -14.76 -4.35
C SER A 113 -3.06 -14.89 -4.73
N SER A 114 -2.28 -13.82 -4.55
CA SER A 114 -0.88 -13.75 -4.92
C SER A 114 -0.02 -13.25 -3.75
N LYS A 115 1.29 -13.49 -3.84
CA LYS A 115 2.29 -12.99 -2.88
C LYS A 115 3.01 -11.76 -3.41
N CYS A 116 2.29 -10.89 -4.12
CA CYS A 116 2.81 -9.64 -4.64
C CYS A 116 1.76 -8.52 -4.57
N PHE A 117 2.23 -7.29 -4.67
CA PHE A 117 1.38 -6.17 -5.04
C PHE A 117 0.88 -6.36 -6.48
N GLU A 118 -0.43 -6.22 -6.69
CA GLU A 118 -1.09 -6.38 -7.99
C GLU A 118 -1.85 -5.11 -8.34
N THR A 119 -1.64 -4.62 -9.56
CA THR A 119 -2.28 -3.39 -10.08
C THR A 119 -3.03 -3.60 -11.40
N ASN A 120 -2.80 -4.74 -12.06
CA ASN A 120 -3.42 -5.10 -13.35
C ASN A 120 -4.30 -6.37 -13.30
N GLY A 121 -4.48 -6.95 -12.10
CA GLY A 121 -5.26 -8.18 -11.84
C GLY A 121 -6.23 -7.97 -10.67
N PRO A 122 -6.29 -8.88 -9.68
CA PRO A 122 -6.89 -8.58 -8.38
C PRO A 122 -6.15 -7.41 -7.74
N ILE A 123 -6.64 -6.19 -7.97
CA ILE A 123 -5.95 -4.97 -7.55
C ILE A 123 -5.94 -4.91 -6.03
N ASN A 124 -4.79 -5.10 -5.41
CA ASN A 124 -4.63 -5.08 -3.95
C ASN A 124 -3.87 -3.83 -3.46
N VAL A 125 -3.45 -2.94 -4.37
CA VAL A 125 -2.85 -1.65 -4.07
C VAL A 125 -3.24 -0.62 -5.12
N CYS A 126 -3.53 0.60 -4.68
CA CYS A 126 -3.83 1.73 -5.56
C CYS A 126 -3.28 3.04 -4.99
N PHE A 127 -2.93 3.98 -5.87
CA PHE A 127 -2.41 5.30 -5.50
C PHE A 127 -3.39 6.39 -5.90
N LYS A 128 -3.53 7.41 -5.05
CA LYS A 128 -4.37 8.60 -5.29
C LYS A 128 -3.63 9.86 -4.84
N LYS A 129 -3.88 10.98 -5.50
CA LYS A 129 -3.50 12.29 -4.97
C LYS A 129 -4.46 12.65 -3.84
N HIS A 130 -3.96 13.28 -2.78
CA HIS A 130 -4.79 13.59 -1.61
C HIS A 130 -5.98 14.51 -1.94
N THR A 131 -5.87 15.33 -2.98
CA THR A 131 -6.97 16.19 -3.48
C THR A 131 -8.15 15.42 -4.05
N ASP A 132 -7.97 14.13 -4.35
CA ASP A 132 -8.95 13.29 -5.05
C ASP A 132 -9.66 12.34 -4.07
N ILE A 133 -9.50 12.57 -2.77
CA ILE A 133 -10.15 11.84 -1.69
C ILE A 133 -11.40 12.65 -1.29
N HIS A 134 -12.58 12.11 -1.62
CA HIS A 134 -13.89 12.66 -1.24
C HIS A 134 -14.39 12.06 0.08
#